data_AF-W6RU32-F1
#
_entry.id   AF-W6RU32-F1
#
_cell.length_a   1.000
_cell.length_b   1.000
_cell.length_c   1.000
_cell.angle_alpha   90.00
_cell.angle_beta   90.00
_cell.angle_gamma   90.00
#
_symmetry.space_group_name_H-M   'P 1'
#
loop_
_entity.id
_entity.type
_entity.pdbx_description
1 polymer ?
#
loop_
_entity_poly.entity_id
_entity_poly.type
_entity_poly.pdbx_seq_one_letter_code
_entity_poly.pdbx_strand_id
1 'polypeptide(L)' 'MIDKNMNKTQLKNEAHLSTNVIAKLGKNEKVSIDTLSKICEVLQCNIGDIVDFVSNDMEA' A
#
# COMPACT_ATOMS: atom_id res chain seq x y z
N MET A 1 13.44 -2.39 -10.43
CA MET A 1 13.92 -2.66 -9.06
C MET A 1 13.24 -1.69 -8.12
N ILE A 2 12.39 -2.17 -7.21
CA ILE A 2 12.29 -1.66 -5.83
C ILE A 2 12.00 -2.90 -4.97
N ASP A 3 13.06 -3.57 -4.53
CA ASP A 3 12.95 -4.57 -3.46
C ASP A 3 13.54 -3.91 -2.21
N LYS A 4 12.69 -3.27 -1.40
CA LYS A 4 13.10 -2.63 -0.15
C LYS A 4 13.20 -3.61 1.03
N ASN A 5 12.95 -4.90 0.81
CA ASN A 5 12.92 -5.95 1.84
C ASN A 5 12.29 -5.50 3.17
N MET A 6 11.22 -4.69 3.09
CA MET A 6 10.57 -4.10 4.26
C MET A 6 9.44 -5.00 4.74
N ASN A 7 9.45 -5.31 6.03
CA ASN A 7 8.30 -5.95 6.67
C ASN A 7 7.20 -4.94 7.01
N LYS A 8 6.01 -5.45 7.36
CA LYS A 8 4.82 -4.63 7.65
C LYS A 8 5.04 -3.64 8.81
N THR A 9 5.84 -4.01 9.80
CA THR A 9 6.16 -3.15 10.96
C THR A 9 7.07 -1.99 10.55
N GLN A 10 8.07 -2.25 9.71
CA GLN A 10 8.93 -1.22 9.15
C GLN A 10 8.13 -0.26 8.29
N LEU A 11 7.28 -0.78 7.39
CA LEU A 11 6.40 0.07 6.58
C LEU A 11 5.49 0.94 7.44
N LYS A 12 4.94 0.39 8.53
CA LYS A 12 4.14 1.17 9.48
C LYS A 12 4.91 2.37 10.03
N ASN A 13 6.14 2.13 10.49
CA ASN A 13 6.92 3.13 11.17
C ASN A 13 7.44 4.20 10.21
N GLU A 14 7.98 3.78 9.05
CA GLU A 14 8.51 4.67 8.01
C GLU A 14 7.40 5.51 7.36
N ALA A 15 6.24 4.93 7.07
CA ALA A 15 5.11 5.65 6.46
C ALA A 15 4.21 6.34 7.50
N HIS A 16 4.60 6.32 8.79
CA HIS A 16 3.83 6.88 9.91
C HIS A 16 2.34 6.44 9.91
N LEU A 17 2.11 5.17 9.58
CA LEU A 17 0.76 4.60 9.49
C LEU A 17 0.30 4.09 10.86
N SER A 18 -1.02 4.15 11.09
CA SER A 18 -1.60 3.52 12.27
C SER A 18 -1.63 1.99 12.11
N THR A 19 -1.66 1.29 13.24
CA THR A 19 -1.81 -0.17 13.25
C THR A 19 -3.10 -0.62 12.53
N ASN A 20 -4.16 0.20 12.58
CA ASN A 20 -5.42 -0.09 11.87
C ASN A 20 -5.23 -0.07 10.35
N VAL A 21 -4.43 0.85 9.81
CA VAL A 21 -4.13 0.90 8.38
C VAL A 21 -3.38 -0.35 7.93
N ILE A 22 -2.36 -0.77 8.68
CA ILE A 22 -1.60 -2.00 8.39
C ILE A 22 -2.50 -3.24 8.45
N ALA A 23 -3.43 -3.29 9.40
CA ALA A 23 -4.41 -4.37 9.49
C ALA A 23 -5.33 -4.42 8.27
N LYS A 24 -5.82 -3.26 7.81
CA LYS A 24 -6.64 -3.14 6.57
C LYS A 24 -5.88 -3.61 5.34
N LEU A 25 -4.63 -3.17 5.17
CA LEU A 25 -3.76 -3.62 4.07
C LEU A 25 -3.55 -5.14 4.12
N GLY A 26 -3.35 -5.71 5.31
CA GLY A 26 -3.22 -7.16 5.49
C GLY A 26 -4.48 -7.97 5.19
N LYS A 27 -5.66 -7.33 5.20
CA LYS A 27 -6.97 -7.92 4.89
C LYS A 27 -7.47 -7.57 3.48
N ASN A 28 -6.67 -6.89 2.66
CA ASN A 28 -7.08 -6.33 1.37
C ASN A 28 -8.32 -5.42 1.46
N GLU A 29 -8.43 -4.65 2.55
CA GLU A 29 -9.52 -3.68 2.76
C GLU A 29 -9.16 -2.30 2.19
N LYS A 30 -10.20 -1.49 1.96
CA LYS A 30 -10.05 -0.11 1.45
C LYS A 30 -9.28 0.78 2.42
N VAL A 31 -8.32 1.52 1.87
CA VAL A 31 -7.54 2.56 2.56
C VAL A 31 -7.72 3.92 1.87
N SER A 32 -7.38 4.99 2.58
CA SER A 32 -7.47 6.35 2.05
C SER A 32 -6.35 6.65 1.05
N ILE A 33 -6.57 7.60 0.14
CA ILE A 33 -5.53 8.06 -0.81
C ILE A 33 -4.30 8.63 -0.08
N ASP A 34 -4.49 9.35 1.03
CA ASP A 34 -3.39 9.84 1.88
C ASP A 34 -2.47 8.71 2.37
N THR A 35 -3.06 7.57 2.75
CA THR A 35 -2.28 6.38 3.14
C THR A 35 -1.42 5.87 1.99
N LEU A 36 -2.00 5.80 0.79
CA LEU A 36 -1.30 5.34 -0.39
C LEU A 36 -0.17 6.31 -0.77
N SER A 37 -0.38 7.63 -0.63
CA SER A 37 0.66 8.64 -0.85
C SER A 37 1.87 8.42 0.06
N LYS A 38 1.65 8.19 1.36
CA LYS A 38 2.72 7.92 2.34
C LYS A 38 3.50 6.65 2.00
N ILE A 39 2.79 5.61 1.54
CA ILE A 39 3.42 4.37 1.08
C ILE A 39 4.27 4.64 -0.17
N CYS A 40 3.76 5.42 -1.13
CA CYS A 40 4.50 5.80 -2.33
C CYS A 40 5.79 6.56 -2.00
N GLU A 41 5.74 7.51 -1.06
CA GLU A 41 6.91 8.26 -0.60
C GLU A 41 7.98 7.34 0.00
N VAL A 42 7.58 6.44 0.89
CA VAL A 42 8.49 5.50 1.55
C VAL A 42 9.06 4.48 0.58
N LEU A 43 8.24 3.96 -0.32
CA LEU A 43 8.68 3.00 -1.33
C LEU A 43 9.41 3.67 -2.49
N GLN A 44 9.33 5.00 -2.61
CA GLN A 44 9.82 5.79 -3.76
C GLN A 44 9.25 5.29 -5.08
N CYS A 45 7.94 5.05 -5.10
CA CYS A 45 7.21 4.62 -6.28
C CYS A 45 6.06 5.59 -6.59
N ASN A 46 5.44 5.42 -7.75
CA ASN A 46 4.20 6.10 -8.10
C ASN A 46 2.99 5.29 -7.60
N ILE A 47 1.83 5.93 -7.53
CA ILE A 47 0.58 5.29 -7.14
C ILE A 47 0.20 4.14 -8.08
N GLY A 48 0.50 4.28 -9.38
CA GLY A 48 0.25 3.24 -10.38
C GLY A 48 1.17 2.02 -10.27
N ASP A 49 2.22 2.07 -9.44
CA ASP A 49 3.09 0.92 -9.18
C ASP A 49 2.53 0.02 -8.06
N ILE A 50 1.59 0.51 -7.25
CA ILE A 50 1.09 -0.17 -6.05
C ILE A 50 -0.44 -0.30 -6.00
N VAL A 51 -1.16 0.34 -6.92
CA VAL A 51 -2.62 0.30 -7.02
C VAL A 51 -3.02 -0.08 -8.43
N ASP A 52 -3.82 -1.14 -8.53
CA ASP A 52 -4.53 -1.52 -9.74
C ASP A 52 -6.04 -1.44 -9.51
N PHE A 53 -6.74 -0.88 -10.50
CA PHE A 53 -8.19 -0.90 -10.53
C PHE A 53 -8.64 -2.20 -11.21
N VAL A 54 -9.01 -3.18 -10.39
CA VAL A 54 -9.68 -4.39 -10.89
C VAL A 54 -11.12 -4.06 -11.23
N SER A 55 -11.46 -4.12 -12.52
CA SER A 55 -12.86 -4.19 -12.94
C SER A 55 -13.34 -5.61 -12.64
N ASN A 56 -14.44 -5.77 -11.92
CA ASN A 56 -15.02 -7.10 -11.62
C ASN A 56 -15.68 -7.76 -12.86
N ASP A 57 -15.19 -7.44 -14.05
CA ASP A 57 -15.75 -7.78 -15.36
C ASP A 57 -14.66 -8.32 -16.30
N MET A 58 -13.75 -9.15 -15.78
CA MET A 58 -12.90 -9.97 -16.64
C MET A 58 -12.55 -11.32 -15.98
N GLU A 59 -13.58 -12.14 -15.80
CA GLU A 59 -13.48 -13.54 -16.19
C GLU A 59 -13.65 -13.58 -17.72
N ALA A 60 -12.56 -13.82 -18.44
CA ALA A 60 -12.53 -14.17 -19.85
C ALA A 60 -11.70 -15.43 -20.02
#